data_AF-A0A2D6X429-F1
#
_entry.id   AF-A0A2D6X429-F1
#
_cell.length_a   1.000
_cell.length_b   1.000
_cell.length_c   1.000
_cell.angle_alpha   90.00
_cell.angle_beta   90.00
_cell.angle_gamma   90.00
#
_symmetry.space_group_name_H-M   'P 1'
#
loop_
_entity.id
_entity.type
_entity.pdbx_description
1 polymer ?
#
loop_
_entity_poly.entity_id
_entity_poly.type
_entity_poly.pdbx_seq_one_letter_code
_entity_poly.pdbx_strand_id
1 'polypeptide(L)'
;MPGLDDLVPPDEPIDDAPGIPMDEIDDDYYDEDDIGAPFMETGPPYMETGGFGPTRTYAPPPSSDRRSPIFQHSEQFPRATQLQVYHMEEGRPYSVGKIGIGATEADLIAKFRGACPGQFVLRPIDDLGNFLGEGTTLTISPHHRKLQEGANGRPPAGDGDPGMGMLLQVLRDRDRELDRSNTRLETERREMQGLLAAERAMLRDQMNEIASERVAMASQASSTTASISERMLEGKAADHRETFAAMTQLFQHTNSMMQEMIQWQAQAHQQAMERTKNDQQFTLERMLVHQDRESDRERSRQKEQRQVSDMARENDRAHYRALAEMNQRQGGIGGAKKMLSEFGLTPKDLFDALKGGEGGDTTIGQTLVGVLGEVAKSFANASGEAAKAQAREQTKQVQIAAATQNPQPQLEASDEDFLDEDFDEFEAVEPDQAPSVGSPPEVLAAFREAPRPGADALPLPVQKVARRAARAMVAEIVGAPSSEWAEIITRTVLASPQLIQYARVSTIRKVLVEAGASGLEDQIIQVIDGSGLVPSDIPRN
;
A
#
# COMPACT_ATOMS: atom_id res chain seq x y z
N MET A 1 -2.65 -64.73 -28.18
CA MET A 1 -2.72 -63.67 -27.14
C MET A 1 -3.24 -62.41 -27.84
N PRO A 2 -4.56 -62.14 -27.81
CA PRO A 2 -5.14 -60.89 -28.29
C PRO A 2 -4.87 -59.79 -27.22
N GLY A 3 -4.62 -58.54 -27.56
CA GLY A 3 -5.59 -57.57 -28.09
C GLY A 3 -5.91 -56.60 -26.95
N LEU A 4 -5.24 -55.45 -26.93
CA LEU A 4 -5.37 -54.40 -25.90
C LEU A 4 -5.47 -53.05 -26.63
N ASP A 5 -6.56 -52.95 -27.40
CA ASP A 5 -7.18 -51.69 -27.80
C ASP A 5 -8.27 -51.34 -26.76
N ASP A 6 -8.67 -50.07 -26.73
CA ASP A 6 -9.80 -49.48 -26.00
C ASP A 6 -9.61 -49.08 -24.53
N LEU A 7 -9.09 -47.87 -24.31
CA LEU A 7 -9.53 -46.99 -23.23
C LEU A 7 -9.57 -45.53 -23.73
N VAL A 8 -10.62 -45.20 -24.49
CA VAL A 8 -11.08 -43.83 -24.72
C VAL A 8 -12.15 -43.53 -23.67
N PRO A 9 -11.98 -42.54 -22.78
CA PRO A 9 -13.05 -42.13 -21.87
C PRO A 9 -14.16 -41.40 -22.65
N PRO A 10 -15.43 -41.57 -22.27
CA PRO A 10 -16.58 -41.00 -22.98
C PRO A 10 -16.69 -39.48 -22.75
N ASP A 11 -17.09 -38.78 -23.81
CA ASP A 11 -17.52 -37.38 -23.79
C ASP A 11 -18.69 -37.20 -22.80
N GLU A 12 -18.47 -36.36 -21.78
CA GLU A 12 -19.54 -35.85 -20.94
C GLU A 12 -20.27 -34.69 -21.66
N PRO A 13 -21.61 -34.68 -21.64
CA PRO A 13 -22.39 -33.58 -22.20
C PRO A 13 -22.22 -32.32 -21.33
N ILE A 14 -21.87 -31.21 -21.98
CA ILE A 14 -21.82 -29.87 -21.39
C ILE A 14 -23.26 -29.48 -21.04
N ASP A 15 -23.56 -29.47 -19.75
CA ASP A 15 -24.82 -28.98 -19.17
C ASP A 15 -24.96 -27.46 -19.40
N ASP A 16 -26.17 -27.09 -19.83
CA ASP A 16 -26.65 -25.74 -20.02
C ASP A 16 -26.47 -24.88 -18.75
N ALA A 17 -25.62 -23.86 -18.84
CA ALA A 17 -25.54 -22.81 -17.83
C ALA A 17 -26.77 -21.90 -17.93
N PRO A 18 -27.45 -21.58 -16.81
CA PRO A 18 -28.61 -20.71 -16.80
C PRO A 18 -28.22 -19.26 -17.16
N GLY A 19 -28.98 -18.68 -18.09
CA GLY A 19 -28.82 -17.33 -18.58
C GLY A 19 -28.83 -16.28 -17.47
N ILE A 20 -27.78 -15.47 -17.46
CA ILE A 20 -27.68 -14.25 -16.65
C ILE A 20 -28.61 -13.20 -17.28
N PRO A 21 -29.54 -12.59 -16.54
CA PRO A 21 -30.36 -11.51 -17.05
C PRO A 21 -29.48 -10.30 -17.38
N MET A 22 -29.57 -9.85 -18.63
CA MET A 22 -29.04 -8.59 -19.11
C MET A 22 -29.89 -7.46 -18.53
N ASP A 23 -29.52 -7.00 -17.34
CA ASP A 23 -30.02 -5.75 -16.80
C ASP A 23 -29.18 -4.60 -17.39
N GLU A 24 -29.83 -3.88 -18.32
CA GLU A 24 -29.82 -2.43 -18.50
C GLU A 24 -28.59 -1.69 -17.94
N ILE A 25 -27.56 -1.53 -18.78
CA ILE A 25 -26.60 -0.44 -18.62
C ILE A 25 -27.11 0.70 -19.51
N ASP A 26 -27.64 1.73 -18.86
CA ASP A 26 -28.06 2.98 -19.48
C ASP A 26 -26.89 3.64 -20.22
N ASP A 27 -27.05 3.74 -21.55
CA ASP A 27 -26.20 4.42 -22.52
C ASP A 27 -26.55 5.93 -22.56
N ASP A 28 -26.22 6.67 -21.50
CA ASP A 28 -26.42 8.12 -21.47
C ASP A 28 -25.13 8.80 -20.97
N TYR A 29 -24.19 9.16 -21.86
CA TYR A 29 -23.34 10.37 -21.74
C TYR A 29 -22.41 10.49 -22.98
N TYR A 30 -23.00 10.82 -24.13
CA TYR A 30 -22.29 11.48 -25.23
C TYR A 30 -22.71 12.95 -25.23
N ASP A 31 -21.90 13.82 -24.64
CA ASP A 31 -21.93 15.24 -24.97
C ASP A 31 -21.00 15.46 -26.18
N GLU A 32 -21.58 15.25 -27.36
CA GLU A 32 -21.10 15.84 -28.61
C GLU A 32 -21.59 17.29 -28.67
N ASP A 33 -20.75 18.24 -28.29
CA ASP A 33 -20.88 19.62 -28.75
C ASP A 33 -19.50 20.14 -29.18
N ASP A 34 -19.27 19.96 -30.49
CA ASP A 34 -19.13 21.11 -31.39
C ASP A 34 -18.05 22.16 -31.05
N ILE A 35 -16.82 21.97 -31.57
CA ILE A 35 -16.07 23.07 -32.20
C ILE A 35 -15.29 22.53 -33.41
N GLY A 36 -15.81 22.81 -34.59
CA GLY A 36 -15.13 22.60 -35.87
C GLY A 36 -13.80 23.35 -36.02
N ALA A 37 -12.87 22.67 -36.69
CA ALA A 37 -11.70 23.22 -37.38
C ALA A 37 -12.09 24.36 -38.38
N PRO A 38 -11.19 25.17 -39.00
CA PRO A 38 -9.82 24.78 -39.35
C PRO A 38 -8.73 25.90 -39.41
N PHE A 39 -7.46 25.47 -39.46
CA PHE A 39 -6.42 25.93 -40.41
C PHE A 39 -6.19 27.46 -40.60
N MET A 40 -5.14 28.00 -39.96
CA MET A 40 -4.26 28.99 -40.61
C MET A 40 -2.82 28.86 -40.09
N GLU A 41 -2.04 28.20 -40.93
CA GLU A 41 -0.58 28.17 -40.94
C GLU A 41 -0.05 29.57 -41.31
N THR A 42 0.60 30.25 -40.36
CA THR A 42 1.37 31.48 -40.64
C THR A 42 2.80 31.28 -40.14
N GLY A 43 3.59 30.59 -40.97
CA GLY A 43 5.04 30.57 -40.86
C GLY A 43 5.66 31.84 -41.48
N PRO A 44 6.72 32.42 -40.88
CA PRO A 44 7.33 33.67 -41.33
C PRO A 44 8.12 33.51 -42.65
N PRO A 45 8.34 34.63 -43.38
CA PRO A 45 8.83 34.61 -44.75
C PRO A 45 10.30 34.19 -44.87
N TYR A 46 10.54 33.31 -45.84
CA TYR A 46 11.83 32.98 -46.43
C TYR A 46 12.60 34.24 -46.85
N MET A 47 13.80 34.42 -46.27
CA MET A 47 14.82 35.30 -46.83
C MET A 47 15.56 34.56 -47.94
N GLU A 48 15.33 35.06 -49.14
CA GLU A 48 16.06 34.77 -50.37
C GLU A 48 17.50 35.29 -50.26
N THR A 49 18.47 34.39 -50.13
CA THR A 49 19.89 34.73 -50.33
C THR A 49 20.61 33.65 -51.12
N GLY A 50 21.14 34.05 -52.28
CA GLY A 50 22.44 33.64 -52.77
C GLY A 50 22.52 32.29 -53.47
N GLY A 51 22.47 32.32 -54.81
CA GLY A 51 22.86 31.20 -55.65
C GLY A 51 24.31 30.75 -55.45
N PHE A 52 24.50 29.43 -55.47
CA PHE A 52 25.75 28.76 -55.79
C PHE A 52 25.42 27.54 -56.68
N GLY A 53 26.31 27.28 -57.64
CA GLY A 53 26.02 26.59 -58.90
C GLY A 53 25.92 25.06 -58.85
N PRO A 54 25.89 24.41 -60.02
CA PRO A 54 25.58 22.99 -60.15
C PRO A 54 26.77 22.13 -59.68
N THR A 55 26.73 21.65 -58.44
CA THR A 55 27.57 20.55 -58.00
C THR A 55 27.07 19.25 -58.63
N ARG A 56 27.90 18.67 -59.50
CA ARG A 56 27.78 17.30 -60.00
C ARG A 56 27.64 16.34 -58.83
N THR A 57 26.45 15.77 -58.67
CA THR A 57 26.19 14.63 -57.78
C THR A 57 26.89 13.41 -58.38
N TYR A 58 28.06 13.06 -57.83
CA TYR A 58 28.66 11.75 -58.06
C TYR A 58 27.79 10.73 -57.33
N ALA A 59 27.14 9.84 -58.08
CA ALA A 59 26.51 8.67 -57.53
C ALA A 59 27.58 7.85 -56.79
N PRO A 60 27.38 7.49 -55.51
CA PRO A 60 28.32 6.64 -54.80
C PRO A 60 28.44 5.29 -55.53
N PRO A 61 29.63 4.68 -55.57
CA PRO A 61 29.79 3.34 -56.14
C PRO A 61 28.84 2.37 -55.43
N PRO A 62 28.25 1.39 -56.14
CA PRO A 62 27.38 0.41 -55.53
C PRO A 62 28.19 -0.35 -54.47
N SER A 63 27.84 -0.17 -53.20
CA SER A 63 28.42 -0.94 -52.10
C SER A 63 28.17 -2.42 -52.39
N SER A 64 29.24 -3.22 -52.37
CA SER A 64 29.22 -4.66 -52.63
C SER A 64 28.59 -5.47 -51.49
N ASP A 65 28.14 -4.83 -50.41
CA ASP A 65 27.41 -5.45 -49.30
C ASP A 65 25.92 -5.60 -49.60
N ARG A 66 25.59 -6.14 -50.77
CA ARG A 66 24.24 -6.69 -50.99
C ARG A 66 24.14 -7.98 -50.18
N ARG A 67 23.79 -7.85 -48.90
CA ARG A 67 23.31 -8.96 -48.07
C ARG A 67 22.32 -9.76 -48.92
N SER A 68 22.52 -11.08 -49.01
CA SER A 68 21.62 -11.95 -49.79
C SER A 68 20.18 -11.64 -49.38
N PRO A 69 19.24 -11.48 -50.34
CA PRO A 69 17.87 -11.05 -50.08
C PRO A 69 17.13 -11.93 -49.06
N ILE A 70 17.57 -13.18 -48.91
CA ILE A 70 17.11 -14.15 -47.90
C ILE A 70 17.26 -13.64 -46.46
N PHE A 71 18.25 -12.79 -46.19
CA PHE A 71 18.52 -12.22 -44.87
C PHE A 71 17.98 -10.80 -44.71
N GLN A 72 17.27 -10.23 -45.69
CA GLN A 72 16.60 -8.93 -45.49
C GLN A 72 15.50 -9.02 -44.43
N HIS A 73 14.89 -10.20 -44.26
CA HIS A 73 13.95 -10.46 -43.18
C HIS A 73 14.57 -10.33 -41.79
N SER A 74 15.91 -10.39 -41.65
CA SER A 74 16.56 -10.16 -40.37
C SER A 74 16.37 -8.74 -39.86
N GLU A 75 16.23 -7.76 -40.76
CA GLU A 75 15.99 -6.36 -40.40
C GLU A 75 14.61 -6.15 -39.75
N GLN A 76 13.66 -7.06 -39.99
CA GLN A 76 12.35 -7.03 -39.35
C GLN A 76 12.40 -7.44 -37.87
N PHE A 77 13.49 -8.09 -37.44
CA PHE A 77 13.65 -8.59 -36.07
C PHE A 77 14.92 -7.99 -35.43
N PRO A 78 14.89 -6.71 -35.02
CA PRO A 78 16.08 -6.03 -34.48
C PRO A 78 16.61 -6.65 -33.18
N ARG A 79 15.80 -7.45 -32.47
CA ARG A 79 16.20 -8.20 -31.27
C ARG A 79 16.85 -9.54 -31.57
N ALA A 80 16.80 -10.02 -32.81
CA ALA A 80 17.33 -11.32 -33.15
C ALA A 80 18.87 -11.25 -33.24
N THR A 81 19.54 -12.17 -32.54
CA THR A 81 21.02 -12.27 -32.58
C THR A 81 21.46 -13.45 -33.43
N GLN A 82 20.62 -14.49 -33.51
CA GLN A 82 20.90 -15.74 -34.22
C GLN A 82 19.67 -16.23 -34.99
N LEU A 83 19.88 -17.16 -35.91
CA LEU A 83 18.87 -17.89 -36.65
C LEU A 83 18.97 -19.37 -36.29
N GLN A 84 17.89 -19.95 -35.78
CA GLN A 84 17.74 -21.40 -35.63
C GLN A 84 17.47 -22.00 -37.01
N VAL A 85 18.32 -22.93 -37.44
CA VAL A 85 18.29 -23.56 -38.76
C VAL A 85 17.66 -24.95 -38.66
N TYR A 86 16.57 -25.14 -39.38
CA TYR A 86 15.92 -26.44 -39.55
C TYR A 86 16.12 -26.92 -40.98
N HIS A 87 16.49 -28.19 -41.19
CA HIS A 87 16.50 -28.85 -42.48
C HIS A 87 15.18 -29.60 -42.67
N MET A 88 14.54 -29.42 -43.81
CA MET A 88 13.27 -30.07 -44.13
C MET A 88 13.55 -31.40 -44.82
N GLU A 89 13.34 -32.50 -44.10
CA GLU A 89 13.38 -33.86 -44.67
C GLU A 89 11.97 -34.45 -44.63
N GLU A 90 11.46 -34.89 -45.78
CA GLU A 90 10.12 -35.49 -45.89
C GLU A 90 8.98 -34.61 -45.34
N GLY A 91 9.14 -33.28 -45.47
CA GLY A 91 8.17 -32.30 -44.97
C GLY A 91 8.22 -32.06 -43.46
N ARG A 92 9.16 -32.66 -42.74
CA ARG A 92 9.37 -32.46 -41.29
C ARG A 92 10.62 -31.61 -41.03
N PRO A 93 10.55 -30.57 -40.19
CA PRO A 93 11.71 -29.76 -39.84
C PRO A 93 12.60 -30.47 -38.80
N TYR A 94 13.86 -30.72 -39.14
CA TYR A 94 14.90 -31.24 -38.24
C TYR A 94 15.86 -30.12 -37.86
N SER A 95 16.03 -29.87 -36.57
CA SER A 95 16.96 -28.84 -36.10
C SER A 95 18.41 -29.24 -36.39
N VAL A 96 19.11 -28.48 -37.22
CA VAL A 96 20.52 -28.72 -37.56
C VAL A 96 21.46 -27.90 -36.68
N GLY A 97 21.04 -26.70 -36.27
CA GLY A 97 21.83 -25.85 -35.37
C GLY A 97 21.46 -24.37 -35.47
N LYS A 98 22.37 -23.51 -35.01
CA LYS A 98 22.21 -22.04 -35.00
C LYS A 98 23.25 -21.38 -35.89
N ILE A 99 22.90 -20.26 -36.52
CA ILE A 99 23.82 -19.43 -37.30
C ILE A 99 23.62 -17.95 -36.95
N GLY A 100 24.66 -17.11 -37.05
CA GLY A 100 24.53 -15.68 -36.73
C GLY A 100 23.56 -14.98 -37.68
N ILE A 101 22.87 -13.95 -37.20
CA ILE A 101 21.87 -13.22 -38.00
C ILE A 101 22.45 -12.53 -39.25
N GLY A 102 23.72 -12.12 -39.19
CA GLY A 102 24.44 -11.54 -40.32
C GLY A 102 25.15 -12.56 -41.22
N ALA A 103 24.93 -13.86 -41.01
CA ALA A 103 25.60 -14.89 -41.80
C ALA A 103 25.09 -14.92 -43.25
N THR A 104 25.99 -15.23 -44.17
CA THR A 104 25.67 -15.36 -45.59
C THR A 104 25.22 -16.79 -45.93
N GLU A 105 24.65 -16.99 -47.12
CA GLU A 105 24.33 -18.32 -47.64
C GLU A 105 25.59 -19.22 -47.73
N ALA A 106 26.75 -18.64 -48.02
CA ALA A 106 28.01 -19.37 -48.05
C ALA A 106 28.41 -19.88 -46.66
N ASP A 107 28.17 -19.10 -45.60
CA ASP A 107 28.42 -19.51 -44.21
C ASP A 107 27.47 -20.63 -43.78
N LEU A 108 26.21 -20.56 -44.23
CA LEU A 108 25.22 -21.61 -44.00
C LEU A 108 25.64 -22.93 -44.65
N ILE A 109 26.06 -22.89 -45.91
CA ILE A 109 26.56 -24.09 -46.64
C ILE A 109 27.86 -24.61 -46.02
N ALA A 110 28.77 -23.73 -45.61
CA ALA A 110 30.03 -24.13 -44.98
C ALA A 110 29.78 -24.83 -43.64
N LYS A 111 28.88 -24.29 -42.81
CA LYS A 111 28.57 -24.82 -41.47
C LYS A 111 27.72 -26.07 -41.51
N PHE A 112 26.73 -26.13 -42.40
CA PHE A 112 25.76 -27.24 -42.50
C PHE A 112 25.93 -28.06 -43.77
N ARG A 113 27.18 -28.23 -44.19
CA ARG A 113 27.53 -28.91 -45.45
C ARG A 113 26.97 -30.33 -45.55
N GLY A 114 26.89 -31.05 -44.42
CA GLY A 114 26.35 -32.42 -44.37
C GLY A 114 24.84 -32.52 -44.58
N ALA A 115 24.09 -31.44 -44.34
CA ALA A 115 22.65 -31.36 -44.57
C ALA A 115 22.30 -30.76 -45.95
N CYS A 116 23.30 -30.30 -46.72
CA CYS A 116 23.09 -29.75 -48.06
C CYS A 116 23.28 -30.83 -49.14
N PRO A 117 22.55 -30.77 -50.27
CA PRO A 117 21.52 -29.78 -50.63
C PRO A 117 20.14 -30.09 -50.03
N GLY A 118 19.26 -29.09 -49.94
CA GLY A 118 17.94 -29.26 -49.34
C GLY A 118 17.20 -27.95 -49.10
N GLN A 119 16.01 -28.06 -48.49
CA GLN A 119 15.19 -26.92 -48.07
C GLN A 119 15.40 -26.68 -46.58
N PHE A 120 15.66 -25.43 -46.20
CA PHE A 120 15.95 -25.01 -44.84
C PHE A 120 14.93 -23.99 -44.37
N VAL A 121 14.53 -24.04 -43.11
CA VAL A 121 13.69 -23.02 -42.46
C VAL A 121 14.54 -22.32 -41.42
N LEU A 122 14.70 -21.00 -41.56
CA LEU A 122 15.48 -20.15 -40.69
C LEU A 122 14.54 -19.38 -39.78
N ARG A 123 14.58 -19.63 -38.47
CA ARG A 123 13.75 -18.92 -37.48
C ARG A 123 14.60 -17.94 -36.67
N PRO A 124 14.25 -16.65 -36.60
CA PRO A 124 14.96 -15.69 -35.76
C PRO A 124 14.77 -16.04 -34.29
N ILE A 125 15.89 -16.06 -33.57
CA ILE A 125 15.92 -16.23 -32.13
C ILE A 125 16.64 -15.06 -31.47
N ASP A 126 16.17 -14.66 -30.29
CA ASP A 126 16.89 -13.73 -29.44
C ASP A 126 18.13 -14.41 -28.81
N ASP A 127 18.89 -13.63 -28.06
CA ASP A 127 20.02 -14.07 -27.23
C ASP A 127 19.63 -15.13 -26.18
N LEU A 128 18.37 -15.14 -25.74
CA LEU A 128 17.82 -16.13 -24.80
C LEU A 128 17.34 -17.42 -25.49
N GLY A 129 17.29 -17.46 -26.82
CA GLY A 129 16.81 -18.59 -27.60
C GLY A 129 15.30 -18.64 -27.86
N ASN A 130 14.56 -17.58 -27.52
CA ASN A 130 13.14 -17.46 -27.83
C ASN A 130 12.93 -17.11 -29.30
N PHE A 131 11.92 -17.70 -29.92
CA PHE A 131 11.55 -17.40 -31.31
C PHE A 131 10.89 -16.03 -31.40
N LEU A 132 11.40 -15.17 -32.29
CA LEU A 132 10.93 -13.80 -32.45
C LEU A 132 9.92 -13.62 -33.60
N GLY A 133 9.66 -14.65 -34.39
CA GLY A 133 8.73 -14.57 -35.52
C GLY A 133 8.67 -15.82 -36.37
N GLU A 134 8.00 -15.69 -37.52
CA GLU A 134 7.88 -16.76 -38.51
C GLU A 134 9.22 -17.07 -39.18
N GLY A 135 9.39 -18.33 -39.58
CA GLY A 135 10.61 -18.78 -40.25
C GLY A 135 10.61 -18.42 -41.73
N THR A 136 11.77 -18.01 -42.25
CA THR A 136 11.98 -17.83 -43.69
C THR A 136 12.51 -19.13 -44.28
N THR A 137 11.96 -19.55 -45.41
CA THR A 137 12.38 -20.79 -46.08
C THR A 137 13.43 -20.50 -47.15
N LEU A 138 14.54 -21.23 -47.14
CA LEU A 138 15.66 -21.14 -48.07
C LEU A 138 15.89 -22.49 -48.75
N THR A 139 15.91 -22.52 -50.08
CA THR A 139 16.20 -23.75 -50.84
C THR A 139 17.59 -23.69 -51.46
N ILE A 140 18.48 -24.59 -51.04
CA ILE A 140 19.84 -24.69 -51.59
C ILE A 140 19.86 -25.75 -52.68
N SER A 141 20.15 -25.31 -53.91
CA SER A 141 20.28 -26.20 -55.07
C SER A 141 21.50 -27.13 -54.95
N PRO A 142 21.41 -28.39 -55.41
CA PRO A 142 22.56 -29.28 -55.58
C PRO A 142 23.69 -28.69 -56.43
N HIS A 143 23.35 -27.76 -57.33
CA HIS A 143 24.31 -27.08 -58.21
C HIS A 143 24.91 -25.81 -57.60
N HIS A 144 24.69 -25.55 -56.32
CA HIS A 144 25.24 -24.35 -55.68
C HIS A 144 26.78 -24.37 -55.75
N ARG A 145 27.37 -23.30 -56.28
CA ARG A 145 28.82 -23.21 -56.58
C ARG A 145 29.70 -23.58 -55.39
N LYS A 146 29.33 -23.15 -54.18
CA LYS A 146 30.06 -23.46 -52.93
C LYS A 146 30.06 -24.95 -52.56
N LEU A 147 29.01 -25.69 -52.92
CA LEU A 147 28.98 -27.15 -52.71
C LEU A 147 29.94 -27.86 -53.66
N GLN A 148 30.04 -27.39 -54.92
CA GLN A 148 30.95 -27.94 -55.93
C GLN A 148 32.42 -27.65 -55.63
N GLU A 149 32.74 -26.41 -55.20
CA GLU A 149 34.11 -26.00 -54.86
C GLU A 149 34.73 -26.92 -53.80
N GLY A 150 33.96 -27.34 -52.79
CA GLY A 150 34.46 -28.21 -51.75
C GLY A 150 34.56 -29.69 -52.13
N ALA A 151 33.88 -30.15 -53.19
CA ALA A 151 33.89 -31.57 -53.59
C ALA A 151 35.18 -31.92 -54.37
N ASN A 152 35.73 -30.94 -55.10
CA ASN A 152 36.91 -31.13 -55.95
C ASN A 152 38.25 -30.91 -55.22
N GLY A 153 38.23 -30.50 -53.94
CA GLY A 153 39.42 -30.15 -53.17
C GLY A 153 40.15 -31.30 -52.45
N ARG A 154 39.75 -32.56 -52.63
CA ARG A 154 40.43 -33.70 -52.01
C ARG A 154 41.48 -34.27 -52.99
N PRO A 155 42.79 -34.14 -52.75
CA PRO A 155 43.80 -34.74 -53.62
C PRO A 155 43.66 -36.27 -53.58
N PRO A 156 43.80 -36.96 -54.73
CA PRO A 156 43.72 -38.41 -54.79
C PRO A 156 44.92 -39.01 -54.06
N ALA A 157 44.65 -39.76 -52.99
CA ALA A 157 45.61 -40.70 -52.44
C ALA A 157 45.72 -41.87 -53.44
N GLY A 158 46.72 -41.78 -54.33
CA GLY A 158 47.06 -42.82 -55.29
C GLY A 158 48.41 -43.44 -54.94
N ASP A 159 48.35 -44.73 -54.62
CA ASP A 159 49.46 -45.68 -54.52
C ASP A 159 50.39 -45.71 -55.75
N GLY A 160 51.69 -45.96 -55.51
CA GLY A 160 52.51 -46.82 -56.40
C GLY A 160 53.64 -46.20 -57.24
N ASP A 161 54.84 -46.14 -56.65
CA ASP A 161 56.18 -46.52 -57.18
C ASP A 161 56.79 -45.80 -58.43
N PRO A 162 58.08 -45.99 -58.81
CA PRO A 162 59.38 -45.83 -58.13
C PRO A 162 60.19 -44.64 -58.71
N GLY A 163 61.08 -44.00 -57.92
CA GLY A 163 61.94 -42.94 -58.48
C GLY A 163 62.82 -42.19 -57.49
N MET A 164 63.50 -42.88 -56.58
CA MET A 164 64.19 -42.26 -55.43
C MET A 164 65.25 -41.20 -55.79
N GLY A 165 65.86 -41.26 -56.99
CA GLY A 165 66.86 -40.28 -57.44
C GLY A 165 66.28 -38.96 -57.94
N MET A 166 65.16 -39.00 -58.69
CA MET A 166 64.46 -37.80 -59.13
C MET A 166 63.64 -37.20 -57.98
N LEU A 167 63.12 -38.05 -57.09
CA LEU A 167 62.42 -37.62 -55.87
C LEU A 167 63.32 -36.80 -54.96
N LEU A 168 64.59 -37.17 -54.74
CA LEU A 168 65.51 -36.36 -53.92
C LEU A 168 65.81 -34.99 -54.53
N GLN A 169 65.82 -34.87 -55.86
CA GLN A 169 66.04 -33.60 -56.54
C GLN A 169 64.78 -32.74 -56.56
N VAL A 170 63.62 -33.35 -56.83
CA VAL A 170 62.31 -32.71 -56.72
C VAL A 170 62.01 -32.30 -55.27
N LEU A 171 62.41 -33.08 -54.27
CA LEU A 171 62.29 -32.72 -52.85
C LEU A 171 63.20 -31.53 -52.50
N ARG A 172 64.45 -31.50 -52.98
CA ARG A 172 65.33 -30.34 -52.76
C ARG A 172 64.84 -29.08 -53.46
N ASP A 173 64.31 -29.20 -54.67
CA ASP A 173 63.76 -28.06 -55.40
C ASP A 173 62.42 -27.61 -54.80
N ARG A 174 61.63 -28.55 -54.27
CA ARG A 174 60.41 -28.27 -53.50
C ARG A 174 60.70 -27.67 -52.13
N ASP A 175 61.77 -28.07 -51.45
CA ASP A 175 62.21 -27.45 -50.20
C ASP A 175 62.65 -26.01 -50.47
N ARG A 176 63.39 -25.76 -51.55
CA ARG A 176 63.76 -24.39 -51.96
C ARG A 176 62.55 -23.55 -52.36
N GLU A 177 61.55 -24.16 -53.00
CA GLU A 177 60.31 -23.47 -53.36
C GLU A 177 59.44 -23.20 -52.13
N LEU A 178 59.41 -24.12 -51.16
CA LEU A 178 58.78 -23.93 -49.85
C LEU A 178 59.49 -22.85 -49.04
N ASP A 179 60.82 -22.76 -49.08
CA ASP A 179 61.55 -21.68 -48.43
C ASP A 179 61.26 -20.33 -49.09
N ARG A 180 61.13 -20.27 -50.43
CA ARG A 180 60.71 -19.05 -51.14
C ARG A 180 59.25 -18.69 -50.84
N SER A 181 58.36 -19.67 -50.70
CA SER A 181 56.97 -19.42 -50.35
C SER A 181 56.83 -18.99 -48.88
N ASN A 182 57.59 -19.60 -47.97
CA ASN A 182 57.61 -19.25 -46.56
C ASN A 182 58.19 -17.85 -46.35
N THR A 183 59.29 -17.51 -47.01
CA THR A 183 59.83 -16.14 -46.96
C THR A 183 58.84 -15.11 -47.51
N ARG A 184 58.12 -15.44 -48.59
CA ARG A 184 57.04 -14.59 -49.12
C ARG A 184 55.86 -14.46 -48.15
N LEU A 185 55.42 -15.56 -47.54
CA LEU A 185 54.36 -15.56 -46.54
C LEU A 185 54.77 -14.81 -45.26
N GLU A 186 56.04 -14.90 -44.87
CA GLU A 186 56.59 -14.13 -43.76
C GLU A 186 56.64 -12.63 -44.08
N THR A 187 56.99 -12.25 -45.31
CA THR A 187 56.92 -10.84 -45.73
C THR A 187 55.48 -10.34 -45.77
N GLU A 188 54.54 -11.10 -46.36
CA GLU A 188 53.12 -10.74 -46.39
C GLU A 188 52.53 -10.67 -44.97
N ARG A 189 52.93 -11.57 -44.08
CA ARG A 189 52.51 -11.55 -42.67
C ARG A 189 53.08 -10.35 -41.92
N ARG A 190 54.34 -9.96 -42.16
CA ARG A 190 54.93 -8.74 -41.58
C ARG A 190 54.24 -7.48 -42.11
N GLU A 191 53.95 -7.42 -43.40
CA GLU A 191 53.20 -6.31 -44.00
C GLU A 191 51.78 -6.22 -43.43
N MET A 192 51.07 -7.33 -43.34
CA MET A 192 49.73 -7.39 -42.73
C MET A 192 49.77 -6.99 -41.25
N GLN A 193 50.77 -7.44 -40.49
CA GLN A 193 50.96 -7.01 -39.11
C GLN A 193 51.27 -5.51 -39.01
N GLY A 194 52.03 -4.97 -39.97
CA GLY A 194 52.29 -3.52 -40.09
C GLY A 194 51.01 -2.73 -40.37
N LEU A 195 50.17 -3.20 -41.29
CA LEU A 195 48.88 -2.58 -41.60
C LEU A 195 47.92 -2.61 -40.40
N LEU A 196 47.83 -3.75 -39.70
CA LEU A 196 47.02 -3.86 -38.49
C LEU A 196 47.56 -2.98 -37.35
N ALA A 197 48.88 -2.83 -37.23
CA ALA A 197 49.47 -1.92 -36.25
C ALA A 197 49.17 -0.45 -36.59
N ALA A 198 49.22 -0.07 -37.87
CA ALA A 198 48.86 1.25 -38.35
C ALA A 198 47.36 1.54 -38.16
N GLU A 199 46.49 0.57 -38.43
CA GLU A 199 45.05 0.68 -38.19
C GLU A 199 44.74 0.84 -36.70
N ARG A 200 45.40 0.07 -35.84
CA ARG A 200 45.28 0.21 -34.37
C ARG A 200 45.79 1.56 -33.87
N ALA A 201 46.85 2.11 -34.48
CA ALA A 201 47.32 3.46 -34.16
C ALA A 201 46.28 4.51 -34.57
N MET A 202 45.75 4.42 -35.79
CA MET A 202 44.70 5.32 -36.28
C MET A 202 43.43 5.27 -35.41
N LEU A 203 42.99 4.09 -34.98
CA LEU A 203 41.85 3.94 -34.08
C LEU A 203 42.11 4.53 -32.69
N ARG A 204 43.34 4.43 -32.18
CA ARG A 204 43.72 5.09 -30.93
C ARG A 204 43.68 6.61 -31.06
N ASP A 205 44.16 7.14 -32.18
CA ASP A 205 44.13 8.58 -32.45
C ASP A 205 42.68 9.08 -32.56
N GLN A 206 41.81 8.35 -33.27
CA GLN A 206 40.37 8.66 -33.30
C GLN A 206 39.70 8.59 -31.93
N MET A 207 40.05 7.59 -31.11
CA MET A 207 39.51 7.48 -29.75
C MET A 207 40.00 8.62 -28.85
N ASN A 208 41.25 9.05 -29.02
CA ASN A 208 41.78 10.22 -28.31
C ASN A 208 41.11 11.51 -28.77
N GLU A 209 40.83 11.65 -30.07
CA GLU A 209 40.09 12.78 -30.63
C GLU A 209 38.66 12.82 -30.07
N ILE A 210 37.92 11.70 -30.12
CA ILE A 210 36.58 11.60 -29.54
C ILE A 210 36.60 11.86 -28.03
N ALA A 211 37.61 11.36 -27.31
CA ALA A 211 37.75 11.63 -25.88
C ALA A 211 37.98 13.13 -25.62
N SER A 212 38.80 13.79 -26.44
CA SER A 212 39.03 15.24 -26.35
C SER A 212 37.78 16.05 -26.70
N GLU A 213 37.01 15.63 -27.70
CA GLU A 213 35.72 16.23 -28.05
C GLU A 213 34.70 16.06 -26.93
N ARG A 214 34.65 14.89 -26.29
CA ARG A 214 33.78 14.64 -25.13
C ARG A 214 34.17 15.50 -23.94
N VAL A 215 35.47 15.70 -23.68
CA VAL A 215 35.95 16.61 -22.63
C VAL A 215 35.57 18.07 -22.98
N ALA A 216 35.72 18.48 -24.24
CA ALA A 216 35.31 19.80 -24.70
C ALA A 216 33.79 20.02 -24.59
N MET A 217 32.99 19.04 -25.01
CA MET A 217 31.53 19.06 -24.87
C MET A 217 31.10 19.06 -23.40
N ALA A 218 31.76 18.27 -22.54
CA ALA A 218 31.49 18.26 -21.11
C ALA A 218 31.87 19.61 -20.47
N SER A 219 32.97 20.24 -20.89
CA SER A 219 33.35 21.58 -20.44
C SER A 219 32.36 22.65 -20.92
N GLN A 220 31.86 22.54 -22.14
CA GLN A 220 30.84 23.44 -22.69
C GLN A 220 29.49 23.26 -21.97
N ALA A 221 29.09 22.02 -21.72
CA ALA A 221 27.90 21.68 -20.94
C ALA A 221 28.03 22.17 -19.49
N SER A 222 29.21 22.01 -18.87
CA SER A 222 29.47 22.51 -17.52
C SER A 222 29.38 24.04 -17.46
N SER A 223 29.85 24.75 -18.49
CA SER A 223 29.77 26.21 -18.61
C SER A 223 28.33 26.69 -18.84
N THR A 224 27.53 25.98 -19.66
CA THR A 224 26.11 26.29 -19.81
C THR A 224 25.32 25.97 -18.55
N THR A 225 25.62 24.88 -17.84
CA THR A 225 24.98 24.60 -16.54
C THR A 225 25.41 25.60 -15.47
N ALA A 226 26.65 26.08 -15.46
CA ALA A 226 27.10 27.11 -14.53
C ALA A 226 26.34 28.42 -14.77
N SER A 227 26.25 28.88 -16.03
CA SER A 227 25.48 30.10 -16.37
C SER A 227 23.96 29.95 -16.19
N ILE A 228 23.39 28.76 -16.38
CA ILE A 228 21.98 28.47 -16.03
C ILE A 228 21.80 28.43 -14.51
N SER A 229 22.74 27.87 -13.76
CA SER A 229 22.69 27.81 -12.30
C SER A 229 22.85 29.20 -11.67
N GLU A 230 23.65 30.08 -12.28
CA GLU A 230 23.83 31.47 -11.89
C GLU A 230 22.53 32.27 -12.11
N ARG A 231 21.89 32.12 -13.29
CA ARG A 231 20.57 32.70 -13.56
C ARG A 231 19.44 32.10 -12.71
N MET A 232 19.51 30.81 -12.38
CA MET A 232 18.54 30.17 -11.49
C MET A 232 18.73 30.57 -10.04
N LEU A 233 19.95 30.85 -9.58
CA LEU A 233 20.20 31.37 -8.23
C LEU A 233 19.76 32.83 -8.11
N GLU A 234 19.97 33.65 -9.14
CA GLU A 234 19.43 35.02 -9.21
C GLU A 234 17.89 35.04 -9.31
N GLY A 235 17.29 34.13 -10.07
CA GLY A 235 15.83 33.95 -10.15
C GLY A 235 15.21 33.41 -8.85
N LYS A 236 15.84 32.40 -8.22
CA LYS A 236 15.37 31.85 -6.94
C LYS A 236 15.50 32.83 -5.78
N ALA A 237 16.41 33.79 -5.82
CA ALA A 237 16.48 34.83 -4.79
C ALA A 237 15.31 35.83 -4.86
N ALA A 238 14.73 36.05 -6.04
CA ALA A 238 13.51 36.84 -6.22
C ALA A 238 12.26 36.02 -5.85
N ASP A 239 12.16 34.77 -6.34
CA ASP A 239 11.05 33.87 -6.02
C ASP A 239 11.01 33.48 -4.54
N HIS A 240 12.15 33.32 -3.86
CA HIS A 240 12.18 33.05 -2.41
C HIS A 240 11.70 34.25 -1.59
N ARG A 241 11.90 35.49 -2.05
CA ARG A 241 11.35 36.66 -1.37
C ARG A 241 9.84 36.78 -1.57
N GLU A 242 9.35 36.46 -2.77
CA GLU A 242 7.92 36.49 -3.07
C GLU A 242 7.15 35.33 -2.41
N THR A 243 7.71 34.12 -2.44
CA THR A 243 7.15 32.96 -1.72
C THR A 243 7.24 33.10 -0.20
N PHE A 244 8.32 33.69 0.34
CA PHE A 244 8.40 33.99 1.77
C PHE A 244 7.44 35.11 2.18
N ALA A 245 7.24 36.15 1.36
CA ALA A 245 6.23 37.17 1.59
C ALA A 245 4.80 36.59 1.53
N ALA A 246 4.51 35.73 0.55
CA ALA A 246 3.22 35.04 0.42
C ALA A 246 2.98 34.05 1.57
N MET A 247 3.99 33.28 1.97
CA MET A 247 3.90 32.36 3.11
C MET A 247 3.77 33.13 4.44
N THR A 248 4.41 34.28 4.59
CA THR A 248 4.24 35.16 5.76
C THR A 248 2.84 35.77 5.80
N GLN A 249 2.30 36.20 4.65
CA GLN A 249 0.91 36.68 4.57
C GLN A 249 -0.10 35.58 4.88
N LEU A 250 0.15 34.35 4.39
CA LEU A 250 -0.70 33.20 4.69
C LEU A 250 -0.62 32.83 6.17
N PHE A 251 0.56 32.85 6.78
CA PHE A 251 0.73 32.62 8.22
C PHE A 251 0.06 33.71 9.07
N GLN A 252 0.15 34.98 8.66
CA GLN A 252 -0.58 36.08 9.30
C GLN A 252 -2.09 35.91 9.18
N HIS A 253 -2.59 35.45 8.03
CA HIS A 253 -4.00 35.14 7.82
C HIS A 253 -4.46 33.93 8.65
N THR A 254 -3.66 32.87 8.74
CA THR A 254 -4.01 31.70 9.57
C THR A 254 -4.02 32.08 11.04
N ASN A 255 -3.08 32.91 11.49
CA ASN A 255 -3.07 33.42 12.87
C ASN A 255 -4.22 34.37 13.16
N SER A 256 -4.62 35.24 12.22
CA SER A 256 -5.79 36.11 12.42
C SER A 256 -7.07 35.30 12.49
N MET A 257 -7.24 34.29 11.63
CA MET A 257 -8.40 33.39 11.65
C MET A 257 -8.46 32.58 12.94
N MET A 258 -7.32 32.09 13.43
CA MET A 258 -7.23 31.38 14.70
C MET A 258 -7.53 32.30 15.88
N GLN A 259 -7.05 33.55 15.89
CA GLN A 259 -7.42 34.53 16.91
C GLN A 259 -8.90 34.88 16.87
N GLU A 260 -9.49 35.02 15.69
CA GLU A 260 -10.92 35.28 15.51
C GLU A 260 -11.75 34.08 15.99
N MET A 261 -11.31 32.85 15.71
CA MET A 261 -11.94 31.63 16.23
C MET A 261 -11.85 31.53 17.75
N ILE A 262 -10.70 31.89 18.35
CA ILE A 262 -10.55 31.93 19.81
C ILE A 262 -11.45 33.01 20.42
N GLN A 263 -11.54 34.19 19.81
CA GLN A 263 -12.44 35.25 20.25
C GLN A 263 -13.91 34.83 20.12
N TRP A 264 -14.28 34.19 19.01
CA TRP A 264 -15.63 33.66 18.80
C TRP A 264 -15.97 32.58 19.83
N GLN A 265 -15.05 31.67 20.12
CA GLN A 265 -15.23 30.66 21.16
C GLN A 265 -15.36 31.28 22.55
N ALA A 266 -14.55 32.30 22.86
CA ALA A 266 -14.66 33.04 24.11
C ALA A 266 -16.00 33.79 24.23
N GLN A 267 -16.49 34.40 23.16
CA GLN A 267 -17.80 35.05 23.11
C GLN A 267 -18.94 34.04 23.24
N ALA A 268 -18.88 32.90 22.54
CA ALA A 268 -19.86 31.83 22.66
C ALA A 268 -19.89 31.27 24.08
N HIS A 269 -18.73 31.12 24.73
CA HIS A 269 -18.65 30.70 26.12
C HIS A 269 -19.23 31.74 27.08
N GLN A 270 -18.96 33.04 26.86
CA GLN A 270 -19.58 34.12 27.64
C GLN A 270 -21.10 34.12 27.48
N GLN A 271 -21.62 33.96 26.27
CA GLN A 271 -23.07 33.87 26.03
C GLN A 271 -23.68 32.62 26.68
N ALA A 272 -22.99 31.48 26.67
CA ALA A 272 -23.43 30.29 27.38
C ALA A 272 -23.46 30.51 28.90
N MET A 273 -22.47 31.21 29.45
CA MET A 273 -22.43 31.60 30.86
C MET A 273 -23.54 32.59 31.22
N GLU A 274 -23.89 33.51 30.33
CA GLU A 274 -25.03 34.41 30.53
C GLU A 274 -26.37 33.68 30.44
N ARG A 275 -26.52 32.74 29.52
CA ARG A 275 -27.73 31.88 29.45
C ARG A 275 -27.89 31.05 30.71
N THR A 276 -26.82 30.42 31.20
CA THR A 276 -26.87 29.64 32.44
C THR A 276 -27.14 30.52 33.67
N LYS A 277 -26.60 31.74 33.73
CA LYS A 277 -26.95 32.72 34.78
C LYS A 277 -28.41 33.15 34.71
N ASN A 278 -28.92 33.41 33.51
CA ASN A 278 -30.33 33.78 33.32
C ASN A 278 -31.26 32.61 33.67
N ASP A 279 -30.89 31.38 33.32
CA ASP A 279 -31.64 30.18 33.70
C ASP A 279 -31.61 29.95 35.22
N GLN A 280 -30.47 30.20 35.88
CA GLN A 280 -30.36 30.17 37.34
C GLN A 280 -31.21 31.27 38.00
N GLN A 281 -31.22 32.48 37.46
CA GLN A 281 -32.07 33.56 37.96
C GLN A 281 -33.55 33.23 37.76
N PHE A 282 -33.93 32.73 36.58
CA PHE A 282 -35.31 32.34 36.29
C PHE A 282 -35.78 31.19 37.17
N THR A 283 -34.92 30.21 37.45
CA THR A 283 -35.24 29.11 38.36
C THR A 283 -35.37 29.58 39.81
N LEU A 284 -34.50 30.48 40.27
CA LEU A 284 -34.62 31.12 41.59
C LEU A 284 -35.92 31.95 41.70
N GLU A 285 -36.24 32.77 40.70
CA GLU A 285 -37.47 33.56 40.66
C GLU A 285 -38.70 32.65 40.65
N ARG A 286 -38.67 31.56 39.87
CA ARG A 286 -39.74 30.55 39.86
C ARG A 286 -39.91 29.86 41.20
N MET A 287 -38.82 29.57 41.92
CA MET A 287 -38.87 29.01 43.28
C MET A 287 -39.47 30.01 44.28
N LEU A 288 -39.09 31.29 44.21
CA LEU A 288 -39.64 32.34 45.07
C LEU A 288 -41.15 32.51 44.84
N VAL A 289 -41.60 32.56 43.59
CA VAL A 289 -43.03 32.63 43.26
C VAL A 289 -43.78 31.39 43.74
N HIS A 290 -43.16 30.20 43.67
CA HIS A 290 -43.77 28.98 44.18
C HIS A 290 -43.88 29.00 45.71
N GLN A 291 -42.84 29.47 46.39
CA GLN A 291 -42.80 29.60 47.84
C GLN A 291 -43.82 30.63 48.35
N ASP A 292 -43.98 31.76 47.65
CA ASP A 292 -45.01 32.76 47.98
C ASP A 292 -46.42 32.20 47.79
N ARG A 293 -46.67 31.47 46.70
CA ARG A 293 -47.96 30.78 46.49
C ARG A 293 -48.24 29.72 47.54
N GLU A 294 -47.22 29.01 48.01
CA GLU A 294 -47.37 28.05 49.12
C GLU A 294 -47.63 28.75 50.44
N SER A 295 -46.90 29.82 50.75
CA SER A 295 -47.13 30.66 51.93
C SER A 295 -48.54 31.25 51.95
N ASP A 296 -49.06 31.69 50.80
CA ASP A 296 -50.44 32.18 50.69
C ASP A 296 -51.49 31.08 50.83
N ARG A 297 -51.21 29.87 50.31
CA ARG A 297 -52.05 28.69 50.56
C ARG A 297 -52.03 28.30 52.04
N GLU A 298 -50.88 28.35 52.69
CA GLU A 298 -50.70 28.08 54.12
C GLU A 298 -51.50 29.08 54.97
N ARG A 299 -51.38 30.38 54.66
CA ARG A 299 -52.16 31.45 55.31
C ARG A 299 -53.65 31.28 55.09
N SER A 300 -54.06 30.86 53.89
CA SER A 300 -55.47 30.58 53.57
C SER A 300 -56.00 29.39 54.36
N ARG A 301 -55.23 28.30 54.44
CA ARG A 301 -55.54 27.13 55.27
C ARG A 301 -55.61 27.50 56.76
N GLN A 302 -54.70 28.32 57.26
CA GLN A 302 -54.75 28.80 58.64
C GLN A 302 -55.99 29.67 58.90
N LYS A 303 -56.38 30.53 57.96
CA LYS A 303 -57.61 31.32 58.07
C LYS A 303 -58.85 30.42 58.06
N GLU A 304 -58.89 29.43 57.17
CA GLU A 304 -59.99 28.46 57.10
C GLU A 304 -60.05 27.60 58.37
N GLN A 305 -58.91 27.15 58.88
CA GLN A 305 -58.84 26.40 60.14
C GLN A 305 -59.27 27.26 61.34
N ARG A 306 -58.94 28.56 61.35
CA ARG A 306 -59.48 29.50 62.35
C ARG A 306 -60.99 29.64 62.21
N GLN A 307 -61.52 29.80 60.99
CA GLN A 307 -62.96 29.87 60.75
C GLN A 307 -63.68 28.59 61.16
N VAL A 308 -63.13 27.42 60.87
CA VAL A 308 -63.67 26.12 61.28
C VAL A 308 -63.61 25.99 62.80
N SER A 309 -62.51 26.40 63.45
CA SER A 309 -62.42 26.39 64.92
C SER A 309 -63.40 27.37 65.57
N ASP A 310 -63.66 28.53 64.95
CA ASP A 310 -64.61 29.51 65.47
C ASP A 310 -66.05 29.03 65.25
N MET A 311 -66.37 28.42 64.11
CA MET A 311 -67.64 27.73 63.89
C MET A 311 -67.83 26.54 64.84
N ALA A 312 -66.78 25.78 65.13
CA ALA A 312 -66.85 24.68 66.10
C ALA A 312 -67.14 25.22 67.50
N ARG A 313 -66.49 26.32 67.93
CA ARG A 313 -66.80 26.99 69.20
C ARG A 313 -68.21 27.55 69.25
N GLU A 314 -68.71 28.07 68.14
CA GLU A 314 -70.08 28.58 68.04
C GLU A 314 -71.12 27.44 68.07
N ASN A 315 -70.84 26.34 67.37
CA ASN A 315 -71.64 25.13 67.39
C ASN A 315 -71.62 24.46 68.77
N ASP A 316 -70.47 24.44 69.46
CA ASP A 316 -70.37 23.98 70.85
C ASP A 316 -71.19 24.88 71.77
N ARG A 317 -71.13 26.20 71.61
CA ARG A 317 -72.00 27.12 72.37
C ARG A 317 -73.48 26.87 72.08
N ALA A 318 -73.84 26.59 70.83
CA ALA A 318 -75.20 26.23 70.44
C ALA A 318 -75.61 24.87 71.04
N HIS A 319 -74.71 23.89 71.05
CA HIS A 319 -74.91 22.57 71.63
C HIS A 319 -75.02 22.63 73.16
N TYR A 320 -74.22 23.46 73.83
CA TYR A 320 -74.35 23.73 75.27
C TYR A 320 -75.63 24.48 75.59
N ARG A 321 -76.10 25.39 74.72
CA ARG A 321 -77.43 26.00 74.87
C ARG A 321 -78.54 24.96 74.69
N ALA A 322 -78.45 24.10 73.69
CA ALA A 322 -79.41 23.03 73.47
C ALA A 322 -79.42 22.02 74.62
N LEU A 323 -78.26 21.64 75.15
CA LEU A 323 -78.14 20.78 76.33
C LEU A 323 -78.63 21.48 77.60
N ALA A 324 -78.36 22.77 77.78
CA ALA A 324 -78.91 23.53 78.90
C ALA A 324 -80.44 23.62 78.82
N GLU A 325 -80.99 23.85 77.62
CA GLU A 325 -82.44 23.85 77.38
C GLU A 325 -83.04 22.45 77.55
N MET A 326 -82.35 21.39 77.13
CA MET A 326 -82.77 20.00 77.32
C MET A 326 -82.70 19.59 78.80
N ASN A 327 -81.66 20.00 79.53
CA ASN A 327 -81.52 19.75 80.97
C ASN A 327 -82.49 20.60 81.81
N GLN A 328 -82.92 21.76 81.30
CA GLN A 328 -83.96 22.58 81.92
C GLN A 328 -85.38 22.08 81.62
N ARG A 329 -85.60 21.44 80.46
CA ARG A 329 -86.87 20.76 80.12
C ARG A 329 -86.97 19.33 80.68
N GLN A 330 -85.85 18.72 81.06
CA GLN A 330 -85.78 17.34 81.52
C GLN A 330 -85.13 17.28 82.90
N GLY A 331 -85.79 17.89 83.89
CA GLY A 331 -85.48 17.66 85.30
C GLY A 331 -85.62 16.17 85.61
N GLY A 332 -84.50 15.49 85.90
CA GLY A 332 -84.52 14.08 86.30
C GLY A 332 -83.23 13.34 86.05
N ILE A 333 -82.37 13.30 87.07
CA ILE A 333 -81.23 12.39 87.20
C ILE A 333 -81.72 10.94 87.06
N GLY A 334 -81.52 10.32 85.89
CA GLY A 334 -81.96 8.94 85.64
C GLY A 334 -81.39 8.23 84.40
N GLY A 335 -80.94 8.96 83.38
CA GLY A 335 -80.54 8.35 82.08
C GLY A 335 -79.15 7.69 82.06
N ALA A 336 -78.13 8.30 82.68
CA ALA A 336 -76.73 7.85 82.53
C ALA A 336 -76.39 6.56 83.30
N LYS A 337 -77.20 6.18 84.31
CA LYS A 337 -76.98 4.95 85.09
C LYS A 337 -77.46 3.69 84.34
N LYS A 338 -78.33 3.84 83.34
CA LYS A 338 -78.90 2.73 82.56
C LYS A 338 -78.05 2.36 81.34
N MET A 339 -77.42 3.34 80.69
CA MET A 339 -76.51 3.08 79.55
C MET A 339 -75.16 2.47 79.96
N LEU A 340 -74.67 2.74 81.17
CA LEU A 340 -73.43 2.11 81.67
C LEU A 340 -73.65 0.70 82.24
N SER A 341 -74.88 0.30 82.59
CA SER A 341 -75.19 -1.10 82.96
C SER A 341 -75.44 -2.02 81.76
N GLU A 342 -75.88 -1.47 80.62
CA GLU A 342 -76.16 -2.25 79.39
C GLU A 342 -74.89 -2.73 78.66
N PHE A 343 -73.74 -2.09 78.89
CA PHE A 343 -72.45 -2.52 78.33
C PHE A 343 -71.63 -3.41 79.27
N GLY A 344 -72.17 -3.82 80.42
CA GLY A 344 -71.53 -4.78 81.33
C GLY A 344 -70.20 -4.32 81.93
N LEU A 345 -69.81 -3.06 81.75
CA LEU A 345 -68.53 -2.52 82.16
C LEU A 345 -68.69 -1.81 83.51
N THR A 346 -68.02 -2.32 84.53
CA THR A 346 -67.98 -1.61 85.80
C THR A 346 -67.00 -0.43 85.67
N PRO A 347 -67.24 0.72 86.33
CA PRO A 347 -66.33 1.86 86.29
C PRO A 347 -64.88 1.56 86.73
N LYS A 348 -64.65 0.39 87.32
CA LYS A 348 -63.33 -0.13 87.69
C LYS A 348 -62.54 -0.64 86.48
N ASP A 349 -63.20 -1.27 85.51
CA ASP A 349 -62.54 -1.91 84.35
C ASP A 349 -61.95 -0.87 83.37
N LEU A 350 -62.60 0.30 83.27
CA LEU A 350 -62.08 1.42 82.49
C LEU A 350 -60.86 2.09 83.15
N PHE A 351 -60.78 2.03 84.48
CA PHE A 351 -59.66 2.59 85.23
C PHE A 351 -58.43 1.67 85.21
N ASP A 352 -58.64 0.36 85.14
CA ASP A 352 -57.56 -0.63 85.02
C ASP A 352 -56.97 -0.68 83.59
N ALA A 353 -57.76 -0.45 82.54
CA ALA A 353 -57.26 -0.34 81.16
C ALA A 353 -56.42 0.92 80.90
N LEU A 354 -56.63 1.99 81.68
CA LEU A 354 -55.91 3.26 81.52
C LEU A 354 -54.64 3.34 82.38
N LYS A 355 -54.49 2.50 83.41
CA LYS A 355 -53.41 2.60 84.41
C LYS A 355 -52.25 1.63 84.22
N GLY A 356 -52.26 0.83 83.16
CA GLY A 356 -51.11 0.06 82.73
C GLY A 356 -50.97 -1.28 83.46
N GLY A 357 -51.09 -2.35 82.69
CA GLY A 357 -50.70 -3.70 83.06
C GLY A 357 -49.93 -4.31 81.90
N GLU A 358 -48.68 -4.68 82.15
CA GLU A 358 -47.90 -5.59 81.31
C GLU A 358 -48.71 -6.87 81.04
N GLY A 359 -48.95 -7.17 79.77
CA GLY A 359 -49.43 -8.49 79.34
C GLY A 359 -50.44 -8.44 78.20
N GLY A 360 -49.97 -8.82 77.00
CA GLY A 360 -50.82 -9.41 75.95
C GLY A 360 -51.27 -8.47 74.83
N ASP A 361 -50.83 -8.82 73.60
CA ASP A 361 -51.34 -8.42 72.28
C ASP A 361 -51.09 -6.99 71.76
N THR A 362 -49.82 -6.75 71.45
CA THR A 362 -49.34 -5.76 70.47
C THR A 362 -49.32 -6.32 69.05
N THR A 363 -50.44 -6.37 68.34
CA THR A 363 -50.43 -6.87 66.93
C THR A 363 -51.13 -5.99 65.90
N ILE A 364 -51.75 -4.87 66.30
CA ILE A 364 -52.42 -3.98 65.33
C ILE A 364 -51.76 -2.59 65.27
N GLY A 365 -51.22 -2.09 66.39
CA GLY A 365 -50.55 -0.78 66.44
C GLY A 365 -49.13 -0.73 65.84
N GLN A 366 -48.39 -1.84 65.87
CA GLN A 366 -46.99 -1.87 65.39
C GLN A 366 -46.86 -2.13 63.88
N THR A 367 -47.84 -2.80 63.27
CA THR A 367 -47.78 -3.23 61.86
C THR A 367 -47.99 -2.07 60.88
N LEU A 368 -48.75 -1.03 61.26
CA LEU A 368 -48.99 0.13 60.39
C LEU A 368 -47.83 1.13 60.35
N VAL A 369 -47.05 1.23 61.45
CA VAL A 369 -45.91 2.14 61.55
C VAL A 369 -44.65 1.56 60.89
N GLY A 370 -44.49 0.22 60.88
CA GLY A 370 -43.36 -0.46 60.22
C GLY A 370 -43.37 -0.36 58.70
N VAL A 371 -44.53 -0.49 58.05
CA VAL A 371 -44.64 -0.51 56.58
C VAL A 371 -44.38 0.86 55.94
N LEU A 372 -44.69 1.97 56.65
CA LEU A 372 -44.38 3.33 56.19
C LEU A 372 -42.89 3.70 56.31
N GLY A 373 -42.15 3.06 57.22
CA GLY A 373 -40.71 3.30 57.41
C GLY A 373 -39.81 2.68 56.34
N GLU A 374 -40.21 1.54 55.76
CA GLU A 374 -39.40 0.83 54.76
C GLU A 374 -39.46 1.48 53.36
N VAL A 375 -40.60 2.09 53.00
CA VAL A 375 -40.76 2.80 51.71
C VAL A 375 -39.96 4.12 51.66
N ALA A 376 -39.79 4.80 52.80
CA ALA A 376 -38.96 6.00 52.89
C ALA A 376 -37.45 5.70 52.77
N LYS A 377 -37.00 4.53 53.25
CA LYS A 377 -35.59 4.11 53.18
C LYS A 377 -35.16 3.67 51.78
N SER A 378 -36.04 3.06 51.00
CA SER A 378 -35.72 2.62 49.63
C SER A 378 -35.59 3.79 48.66
N PHE A 379 -36.36 4.88 48.85
CA PHE A 379 -36.27 6.08 48.01
C PHE A 379 -35.00 6.93 48.28
N ALA A 380 -34.54 6.99 49.54
CA ALA A 380 -33.33 7.73 49.92
C ALA A 380 -32.04 7.06 49.38
N ASN A 381 -32.00 5.73 49.31
CA ASN A 381 -30.83 5.00 48.82
C ASN A 381 -30.72 5.03 47.28
N ALA A 382 -31.84 4.97 46.55
CA ALA A 382 -31.85 5.06 45.08
C ALA A 382 -31.47 6.46 44.55
N SER A 383 -31.77 7.52 45.30
CA SER A 383 -31.40 8.90 44.97
C SER A 383 -29.90 9.21 45.17
N GLY A 384 -29.26 8.56 46.16
CA GLY A 384 -27.85 8.83 46.51
C GLY A 384 -26.82 8.22 45.54
N GLU A 385 -27.15 7.11 44.88
CA GLU A 385 -26.23 6.47 43.92
C GLU A 385 -26.25 7.14 42.54
N ALA A 386 -27.41 7.63 42.08
CA ALA A 386 -27.51 8.39 40.83
C ALA A 386 -26.73 9.73 40.87
N ALA A 387 -26.75 10.42 42.02
CA ALA A 387 -26.01 11.67 42.21
C ALA A 387 -24.48 11.46 42.27
N LYS A 388 -24.01 10.32 42.81
CA LYS A 388 -22.58 9.99 42.87
C LYS A 388 -22.02 9.54 41.51
N ALA A 389 -22.85 8.94 40.65
CA ALA A 389 -22.46 8.59 39.29
C ALA A 389 -22.21 9.83 38.41
N GLN A 390 -23.11 10.83 38.46
CA GLN A 390 -22.94 12.08 37.70
C GLN A 390 -21.73 12.93 38.16
N ALA A 391 -21.42 12.94 39.46
CA ALA A 391 -20.26 13.67 39.99
C ALA A 391 -18.91 13.09 39.49
N ARG A 392 -18.83 11.76 39.28
CA ARG A 392 -17.61 11.11 38.77
C ARG A 392 -17.37 11.38 37.29
N GLU A 393 -18.43 11.57 36.50
CA GLU A 393 -18.31 11.91 35.08
C GLU A 393 -17.86 13.35 34.84
N GLN A 394 -18.35 14.31 35.65
CA GLN A 394 -17.88 15.70 35.57
C GLN A 394 -16.41 15.85 35.99
N THR A 395 -15.94 15.04 36.94
CA THR A 395 -14.54 15.12 37.40
C THR A 395 -13.56 14.60 36.34
N LYS A 396 -13.97 13.63 35.51
CA LYS A 396 -13.14 13.11 34.41
C LYS A 396 -13.00 14.09 33.24
N GLN A 397 -14.03 14.90 32.93
CA GLN A 397 -13.93 15.89 31.86
C GLN A 397 -13.02 17.09 32.21
N VAL A 398 -12.95 17.48 33.49
CA VAL A 398 -12.06 18.57 33.93
C VAL A 398 -10.59 18.15 33.94
N GLN A 399 -10.28 16.87 34.18
CA GLN A 399 -8.90 16.37 34.18
C GLN A 399 -8.29 16.25 32.76
N ILE A 400 -9.11 16.01 31.73
CA ILE A 400 -8.63 15.91 30.34
C ILE A 400 -8.36 17.30 29.74
N ALA A 401 -9.07 18.34 30.18
CA ALA A 401 -8.83 19.71 29.73
C ALA A 401 -7.54 20.35 30.31
N ALA A 402 -7.04 19.85 31.44
CA ALA A 402 -5.84 20.38 32.10
C ALA A 402 -4.53 19.80 31.55
N ALA A 403 -4.57 18.70 30.78
CA ALA A 403 -3.38 18.02 30.27
C ALA A 403 -2.89 18.54 28.90
N THR A 404 -3.62 19.46 28.25
CA THR A 404 -3.35 19.88 26.86
C THR A 404 -2.75 21.29 26.73
N GLN A 405 -2.32 21.92 27.84
CA GLN A 405 -1.65 23.23 27.82
C GLN A 405 -0.26 23.18 28.47
N ASN A 406 0.73 22.64 27.75
CA ASN A 406 2.08 23.23 27.69
C ASN A 406 3.00 22.42 26.77
N PRO A 407 3.64 23.09 25.79
CA PRO A 407 5.07 22.89 25.65
C PRO A 407 5.80 24.24 25.51
N GLN A 408 6.60 24.59 26.51
CA GLN A 408 7.72 25.51 26.33
C GLN A 408 8.96 24.71 25.91
N PRO A 409 9.72 25.15 24.90
CA PRO A 409 11.09 24.69 24.71
C PRO A 409 12.03 25.63 25.48
N GLN A 410 12.66 25.11 26.53
CA GLN A 410 13.90 25.69 27.06
C GLN A 410 15.08 24.93 26.47
N LEU A 411 15.82 25.63 25.62
CA LEU A 411 17.21 25.34 25.30
C LEU A 411 18.05 25.64 26.55
N GLU A 412 18.79 24.66 27.05
CA GLU A 412 20.00 24.92 27.82
C GLU A 412 21.03 23.82 27.57
N ALA A 413 22.23 24.28 27.21
CA ALA A 413 23.40 23.47 27.00
C ALA A 413 24.01 23.06 28.35
N SER A 414 24.56 21.87 28.42
CA SER A 414 25.65 21.55 29.38
C SER A 414 26.49 20.43 28.78
N ASP A 415 27.72 20.77 28.42
CA ASP A 415 28.87 19.88 28.57
C ASP A 415 28.97 19.47 30.05
N GLU A 416 29.26 18.20 30.34
CA GLU A 416 30.35 17.81 31.25
C GLU A 416 30.52 16.29 31.30
N ASP A 417 31.78 15.89 31.19
CA ASP A 417 32.36 14.61 31.58
C ASP A 417 31.86 14.12 32.95
N PHE A 418 31.70 12.81 33.15
CA PHE A 418 32.33 12.05 34.26
C PHE A 418 31.92 10.56 34.30
N LEU A 419 32.97 9.73 34.42
CA LEU A 419 33.13 8.43 35.10
C LEU A 419 32.68 7.11 34.47
N ASP A 420 33.71 6.35 34.12
CA ASP A 420 33.90 4.92 34.39
C ASP A 420 33.32 4.50 35.75
N GLU A 421 32.53 3.43 35.77
CA GLU A 421 32.44 2.55 36.93
C GLU A 421 32.09 1.12 36.47
N ASP A 422 32.95 0.21 36.93
CA ASP A 422 32.95 -1.23 36.74
C ASP A 422 31.58 -1.86 37.07
N PHE A 423 31.10 -2.75 36.19
CA PHE A 423 30.06 -3.71 36.54
C PHE A 423 30.55 -5.12 36.25
N ASP A 424 31.28 -5.64 37.24
CA ASP A 424 31.65 -7.03 37.39
C ASP A 424 30.41 -7.93 37.57
N GLU A 425 30.52 -9.10 36.93
CA GLU A 425 30.25 -10.39 37.57
C GLU A 425 28.84 -10.64 38.13
N PHE A 426 27.96 -11.20 37.28
CA PHE A 426 26.88 -12.07 37.77
C PHE A 426 27.10 -13.52 37.33
N GLU A 427 27.59 -14.26 38.32
CA GLU A 427 27.58 -15.70 38.54
C GLU A 427 26.68 -16.56 37.64
N ALA A 428 27.33 -17.58 37.08
CA ALA A 428 26.71 -18.76 36.51
C ALA A 428 26.01 -19.59 37.60
N VAL A 429 24.74 -19.91 37.38
CA VAL A 429 24.03 -20.97 38.09
C VAL A 429 23.42 -21.92 37.06
N GLU A 430 24.07 -23.07 36.89
CA GLU A 430 23.46 -24.31 36.39
C GLU A 430 23.42 -25.32 37.56
N PRO A 431 22.77 -26.49 37.42
CA PRO A 431 21.36 -26.69 37.10
C PRO A 431 20.75 -27.65 38.14
N ASP A 432 19.47 -27.53 38.51
CA ASP A 432 18.83 -28.67 39.18
C ASP A 432 17.32 -28.78 38.92
N GLN A 433 16.97 -30.01 38.53
CA GLN A 433 15.67 -30.66 38.59
C GLN A 433 14.54 -30.11 37.71
N ALA A 434 14.38 -30.81 36.58
CA ALA A 434 13.17 -30.82 35.78
C ALA A 434 12.04 -31.58 36.51
N PRO A 435 10.91 -30.94 36.84
CA PRO A 435 9.64 -31.65 36.95
C PRO A 435 9.06 -31.82 35.53
N SER A 436 8.81 -33.08 35.17
CA SER A 436 7.98 -33.46 34.04
C SER A 436 6.57 -32.87 34.23
N VAL A 437 6.33 -31.72 33.60
CA VAL A 437 5.00 -31.12 33.49
C VAL A 437 4.40 -31.60 32.18
N GLY A 438 3.25 -32.27 32.31
CA GLY A 438 2.52 -32.87 31.21
C GLY A 438 2.20 -31.89 30.08
N SER A 439 2.07 -32.47 28.90
CA SER A 439 1.66 -31.83 27.65
C SER A 439 0.58 -30.76 27.89
N PRO A 440 0.83 -29.49 27.50
CA PRO A 440 -0.17 -28.45 27.63
C PRO A 440 -1.39 -28.81 26.75
N PRO A 441 -2.61 -28.54 27.22
CA PRO A 441 -3.81 -28.84 26.47
C PRO A 441 -3.85 -27.96 25.20
N GLU A 442 -4.34 -28.59 24.15
CA GLU A 442 -4.55 -28.12 22.77
C GLU A 442 -5.56 -26.96 22.68
N VAL A 443 -5.33 -25.87 23.42
CA VAL A 443 -6.25 -24.70 23.52
C VAL A 443 -5.61 -23.40 23.02
N LEU A 444 -4.35 -23.44 22.56
CA LEU A 444 -3.66 -22.29 21.93
C LEU A 444 -3.57 -22.37 20.40
N ALA A 445 -4.10 -23.41 19.76
CA ALA A 445 -4.19 -23.50 18.29
C ALA A 445 -5.29 -22.59 17.68
N ALA A 446 -6.01 -21.83 18.51
CA ALA A 446 -7.13 -20.98 18.10
C ALA A 446 -6.84 -19.47 18.18
N PHE A 447 -5.59 -19.04 18.36
CA PHE A 447 -5.19 -17.69 17.94
C PHE A 447 -5.06 -17.68 16.41
N ARG A 448 -6.20 -17.77 15.73
CA ARG A 448 -6.30 -17.43 14.31
C ARG A 448 -5.86 -15.99 14.18
N GLU A 449 -4.69 -15.81 13.57
CA GLU A 449 -4.17 -14.53 13.12
C GLU A 449 -5.32 -13.74 12.48
N ALA A 450 -5.60 -12.54 13.00
CA ALA A 450 -6.70 -11.72 12.51
C ALA A 450 -6.59 -11.61 10.98
N PRO A 451 -7.69 -11.76 10.22
CA PRO A 451 -7.66 -11.72 8.77
C PRO A 451 -6.98 -10.42 8.34
N ARG A 452 -5.80 -10.55 7.73
CA ARG A 452 -5.03 -9.39 7.29
C ARG A 452 -5.88 -8.61 6.27
N PRO A 453 -5.88 -7.27 6.34
CA PRO A 453 -6.59 -6.47 5.35
C PRO A 453 -6.07 -6.87 3.97
N GLY A 454 -6.97 -7.36 3.12
CA GLY A 454 -6.63 -7.82 1.78
C GLY A 454 -6.01 -6.70 0.95
N ALA A 455 -5.43 -7.07 -0.21
CA ALA A 455 -4.80 -6.12 -1.13
C ALA A 455 -5.70 -4.93 -1.53
N ASP A 456 -7.03 -5.11 -1.44
CA ASP A 456 -8.05 -4.09 -1.71
C ASP A 456 -8.08 -2.93 -0.70
N ALA A 457 -7.37 -3.04 0.43
CA ALA A 457 -7.27 -1.98 1.42
C ALA A 457 -6.40 -0.78 0.98
N LEU A 458 -5.55 -0.95 -0.04
CA LEU A 458 -4.73 0.15 -0.58
C LEU A 458 -5.47 0.92 -1.67
N PRO A 459 -5.32 2.26 -1.76
CA PRO A 459 -5.87 3.03 -2.87
C PRO A 459 -5.38 2.53 -4.23
N LEU A 460 -6.28 2.42 -5.21
CA LEU A 460 -5.98 1.95 -6.58
C LEU A 460 -4.76 2.64 -7.24
N PRO A 461 -4.54 3.98 -7.09
CA PRO A 461 -3.35 4.62 -7.65
C PRO A 461 -2.04 4.05 -7.07
N VAL A 462 -2.01 3.77 -5.77
CA VAL A 462 -0.84 3.21 -5.09
C VAL A 462 -0.55 1.80 -5.58
N GLN A 463 -1.60 0.97 -5.73
CA GLN A 463 -1.48 -0.37 -6.27
C GLN A 463 -0.94 -0.36 -7.72
N LYS A 464 -1.43 0.55 -8.57
CA LYS A 464 -0.97 0.68 -9.97
C LYS A 464 0.52 1.02 -10.05
N VAL A 465 0.98 1.97 -9.23
CA VAL A 465 2.40 2.36 -9.18
C VAL A 465 3.26 1.20 -8.67
N ALA A 466 2.86 0.54 -7.58
CA ALA A 466 3.57 -0.61 -7.02
C ALA A 466 3.68 -1.77 -8.02
N ARG A 467 2.58 -2.14 -8.71
CA ARG A 467 2.58 -3.18 -9.74
C ARG A 467 3.44 -2.83 -10.95
N ARG A 468 3.53 -1.55 -11.32
CA ARG A 468 4.41 -1.10 -12.40
C ARG A 468 5.88 -1.21 -12.00
N ALA A 469 6.23 -0.78 -10.78
CA ALA A 469 7.58 -0.91 -10.24
C ALA A 469 8.00 -2.38 -10.10
N ALA A 470 7.12 -3.24 -9.60
CA ALA A 470 7.37 -4.69 -9.50
C ALA A 470 7.64 -5.33 -10.87
N ARG A 471 6.81 -5.01 -11.88
CA ARG A 471 7.01 -5.51 -13.26
C ARG A 471 8.32 -5.02 -13.88
N ALA A 472 8.68 -3.75 -13.66
CA ALA A 472 9.95 -3.21 -14.14
C ALA A 472 11.14 -3.90 -13.48
N MET A 473 11.09 -4.10 -12.15
CA MET A 473 12.11 -4.82 -11.39
C MET A 473 12.28 -6.25 -11.90
N VAL A 474 11.20 -7.00 -12.05
CA VAL A 474 11.25 -8.40 -12.54
C VAL A 474 11.77 -8.46 -13.97
N ALA A 475 11.33 -7.56 -14.86
CA ALA A 475 11.81 -7.51 -16.24
C ALA A 475 13.33 -7.26 -16.32
N GLU A 476 13.87 -6.44 -15.40
CA GLU A 476 15.30 -6.18 -15.32
C GLU A 476 16.07 -7.37 -14.72
N ILE A 477 15.55 -7.98 -13.65
CA ILE A 477 16.13 -9.18 -13.02
C ILE A 477 16.25 -10.34 -14.02
N VAL A 478 15.22 -10.56 -14.86
CA VAL A 478 15.21 -11.65 -15.85
C VAL A 478 16.34 -11.50 -16.88
N GLY A 479 16.75 -10.27 -17.21
CA GLY A 479 17.84 -10.00 -18.14
C GLY A 479 19.22 -9.87 -17.49
N ALA A 480 19.30 -9.79 -16.16
CA ALA A 480 20.53 -9.50 -15.43
C ALA A 480 21.15 -10.76 -14.78
N PRO A 481 22.48 -10.84 -14.64
CA PRO A 481 23.13 -11.90 -13.89
C PRO A 481 22.74 -11.86 -12.40
N SER A 482 22.71 -13.01 -11.74
CA SER A 482 22.27 -13.13 -10.33
C SER A 482 23.07 -12.28 -9.34
N SER A 483 24.30 -11.92 -9.68
CA SER A 483 25.14 -11.00 -8.90
C SER A 483 24.59 -9.57 -8.83
N GLU A 484 23.80 -9.14 -9.82
CA GLU A 484 23.25 -7.79 -9.92
C GLU A 484 21.83 -7.68 -9.33
N TRP A 485 21.19 -8.80 -9.02
CA TRP A 485 19.80 -8.81 -8.54
C TRP A 485 19.61 -8.00 -7.26
N ALA A 486 20.55 -8.10 -6.31
CA ALA A 486 20.50 -7.34 -5.07
C ALA A 486 20.49 -5.82 -5.33
N GLU A 487 21.31 -5.35 -6.27
CA GLU A 487 21.39 -3.94 -6.63
C GLU A 487 20.09 -3.46 -7.31
N ILE A 488 19.56 -4.26 -8.25
CA ILE A 488 18.30 -3.96 -8.95
C ILE A 488 17.15 -3.84 -7.94
N ILE A 489 17.00 -4.83 -7.06
CA ILE A 489 15.96 -4.86 -6.02
C ILE A 489 16.11 -3.63 -5.11
N THR A 490 17.31 -3.35 -4.64
CA THR A 490 17.59 -2.20 -3.77
C THR A 490 17.16 -0.89 -4.43
N ARG A 491 17.59 -0.70 -5.68
CA ARG A 491 17.30 0.51 -6.44
C ARG A 491 15.80 0.68 -6.68
N THR A 492 15.09 -0.38 -7.05
CA THR A 492 13.63 -0.32 -7.27
C THR A 492 12.88 -0.04 -5.98
N VAL A 493 13.26 -0.69 -4.87
CA VAL A 493 12.62 -0.50 -3.56
C VAL A 493 12.80 0.94 -3.06
N LEU A 494 14.01 1.51 -3.20
CA LEU A 494 14.29 2.90 -2.84
C LEU A 494 13.56 3.90 -3.75
N ALA A 495 13.45 3.61 -5.04
CA ALA A 495 12.78 4.47 -6.00
C ALA A 495 11.24 4.45 -5.87
N SER A 496 10.66 3.40 -5.29
CA SER A 496 9.21 3.19 -5.23
C SER A 496 8.78 2.58 -3.88
N PRO A 497 8.69 3.39 -2.81
CA PRO A 497 8.30 2.92 -1.47
C PRO A 497 6.88 2.33 -1.42
N GLN A 498 6.02 2.63 -2.41
CA GLN A 498 4.70 2.03 -2.56
C GLN A 498 4.77 0.51 -2.78
N LEU A 499 5.89 0.00 -3.33
CA LEU A 499 6.11 -1.43 -3.50
C LEU A 499 6.13 -2.17 -2.16
N ILE A 500 6.77 -1.60 -1.13
CA ILE A 500 6.80 -2.14 0.23
C ILE A 500 5.39 -2.15 0.84
N GLN A 501 4.66 -1.03 0.71
CA GLN A 501 3.29 -0.93 1.23
C GLN A 501 2.38 -1.97 0.60
N TYR A 502 2.51 -2.17 -0.71
CA TYR A 502 1.76 -3.18 -1.45
C TYR A 502 2.12 -4.60 -1.01
N ALA A 503 3.42 -4.92 -0.93
CA ALA A 503 3.88 -6.23 -0.47
C ALA A 503 3.43 -6.56 0.97
N ARG A 504 3.26 -5.56 1.84
CA ARG A 504 2.77 -5.75 3.21
C ARG A 504 1.32 -6.25 3.28
N VAL A 505 0.46 -5.82 2.35
CA VAL A 505 -0.96 -6.25 2.32
C VAL A 505 -1.20 -7.48 1.43
N SER A 506 -0.35 -7.74 0.43
CA SER A 506 -0.56 -8.83 -0.54
C SER A 506 0.38 -10.03 -0.40
N THR A 507 1.57 -9.87 0.20
CA THR A 507 2.73 -10.78 0.26
C THR A 507 3.73 -10.62 -0.89
N ILE A 508 5.03 -10.82 -0.60
CA ILE A 508 6.10 -10.67 -1.60
C ILE A 508 5.93 -11.65 -2.75
N ARG A 509 5.67 -12.93 -2.45
CA ARG A 509 5.44 -13.96 -3.48
C ARG A 509 4.31 -13.58 -4.41
N LYS A 510 3.15 -13.13 -3.87
CA LYS A 510 2.03 -12.69 -4.72
C LYS A 510 2.41 -11.52 -5.62
N VAL A 511 3.13 -10.51 -5.11
CA VAL A 511 3.61 -9.39 -5.92
C VAL A 511 4.54 -9.84 -7.05
N LEU A 512 5.44 -10.79 -6.77
CA LEU A 512 6.37 -11.34 -7.76
C LEU A 512 5.64 -12.16 -8.84
N VAL A 513 4.67 -13.00 -8.45
CA VAL A 513 3.82 -13.75 -9.38
C VAL A 513 3.00 -12.81 -10.26
N GLU A 514 2.35 -11.79 -9.68
CA GLU A 514 1.62 -10.76 -10.45
C GLU A 514 2.54 -9.97 -11.40
N ALA A 515 3.82 -9.83 -11.05
CA ALA A 515 4.82 -9.17 -11.88
C ALA A 515 5.42 -10.06 -12.98
N GLY A 516 5.10 -11.36 -13.01
CA GLY A 516 5.58 -12.31 -14.02
C GLY A 516 6.88 -13.01 -13.67
N ALA A 517 7.26 -13.10 -12.39
CA ALA A 517 8.47 -13.78 -11.93
C ALA A 517 8.33 -15.31 -11.82
N SER A 518 7.47 -15.94 -12.63
CA SER A 518 7.10 -17.34 -12.52
C SER A 518 8.33 -18.27 -12.54
N GLY A 519 8.58 -18.98 -11.44
CA GLY A 519 9.71 -19.90 -11.26
C GLY A 519 11.01 -19.26 -10.72
N LEU A 520 11.03 -17.95 -10.51
CA LEU A 520 12.16 -17.20 -9.91
C LEU A 520 11.81 -16.63 -8.52
N GLU A 521 10.59 -16.82 -8.04
CA GLU A 521 10.09 -16.16 -6.83
C GLU A 521 10.93 -16.50 -5.60
N ASP A 522 11.25 -17.77 -5.40
CA ASP A 522 12.02 -18.24 -4.25
C ASP A 522 13.46 -17.68 -4.26
N GLN A 523 14.06 -17.57 -5.44
CA GLN A 523 15.42 -17.05 -5.59
C GLN A 523 15.44 -15.53 -5.34
N ILE A 524 14.44 -14.80 -5.85
CA ILE A 524 14.30 -13.36 -5.61
C ILE A 524 14.01 -13.11 -4.11
N ILE A 525 13.14 -13.90 -3.48
CA ILE A 525 12.85 -13.81 -2.04
C ILE A 525 14.13 -14.06 -1.23
N GLN A 526 14.94 -15.06 -1.60
CA GLN A 526 16.21 -15.34 -0.93
C GLN A 526 17.19 -14.16 -1.02
N VAL A 527 17.27 -13.49 -2.18
CA VAL A 527 18.09 -12.29 -2.35
C VAL A 527 17.53 -11.11 -1.55
N ILE A 528 16.21 -10.94 -1.52
CA ILE A 528 15.54 -9.92 -0.69
C ILE A 528 15.88 -10.12 0.79
N ASP A 529 15.78 -11.35 1.30
CA ASP A 529 16.08 -11.69 2.69
C ASP A 529 17.57 -11.51 3.01
N GLY A 530 18.46 -11.85 2.07
CA GLY A 530 19.90 -11.61 2.21
C GLY A 530 20.30 -10.13 2.19
N SER A 531 19.50 -9.26 1.54
CA SER A 531 19.80 -7.83 1.44
C SER A 531 19.50 -7.03 2.71
N GLY A 532 18.60 -7.53 3.58
CA GLY A 532 18.15 -6.82 4.79
C GLY A 532 17.32 -5.54 4.53
N LEU A 533 17.01 -5.22 3.28
CA LEU A 533 16.30 -3.98 2.91
C LEU A 533 14.78 -4.06 3.10
N VAL A 534 14.23 -5.25 3.02
CA VAL A 534 12.79 -5.47 3.18
C VAL A 534 12.54 -5.96 4.60
N PRO A 535 11.82 -5.18 5.43
CA PRO A 535 11.50 -5.54 6.80
C PRO A 535 10.95 -6.97 6.93
N SER A 536 11.36 -7.65 8.01
CA SER A 536 11.00 -9.06 8.28
C SER A 536 9.52 -9.24 8.66
N ASP A 537 8.79 -8.17 8.98
CA ASP A 537 7.34 -8.18 9.23
C ASP A 537 6.51 -8.37 7.96
N ILE A 538 7.11 -8.20 6.77
CA ILE A 538 6.40 -8.33 5.50
C ILE A 538 6.30 -9.81 5.12
N PRO A 539 5.09 -10.36 4.94
CA PRO A 539 4.92 -11.79 4.66
C PRO A 539 5.54 -12.18 3.32
N ARG A 540 6.27 -13.31 3.33
CA ARG A 540 6.96 -13.81 2.15
C ARG A 540 6.05 -14.67 1.24
N ASN A 541 5.11 -15.42 1.82
CA ASN A 541 4.25 -16.39 1.12
C ASN A 541 2.85 -15.87 0.82
#